data_AF-A0A7W6JDP5-F1
#
_entry.id   AF-A0A7W6JDP5-F1
#
_cell.length_a   1.000
_cell.length_b   1.000
_cell.length_c   1.000
_cell.angle_alpha   90.00
_cell.angle_beta   90.00
_cell.angle_gamma   90.00
#
_symmetry.space_group_name_H-M   'P 1'
#
loop_
_entity.id
_entity.type
_entity.pdbx_description
1 polymer ?
#
loop_
_entity_poly.entity_id
_entity_poly.type
_entity_poly.pdbx_seq_one_letter_code
_entity_poly.pdbx_strand_id
1 'polypeptide(L)'
;MTVQAQPVMPEDATTPVAVADTHATTEAAHGGEHESGGLPQFEFQHWFGQIVYLIFLFAVLYFLISKVFAPRMRRVFDERASTISTAVNTARQVQAEAADQAAAAKREVEEARAASRATAAAAKARVTEEANARAAAEEATVSARIAEAEAAIAKTRDAAMTNVSSIASDTAAAIVERLTGKAPSAAEATAAVKGAA
;
A
#
# COMPACT_ATOMS: atom_id res chain seq x y z
N MET A 1 53.92 -4.85 -28.68
CA MET A 1 53.02 -3.72 -29.00
C MET A 1 52.74 -3.00 -27.70
N THR A 2 53.48 -1.96 -27.28
CA THR A 2 53.37 -0.55 -27.75
C THR A 2 51.89 -0.16 -27.91
N VAL A 3 51.35 0.86 -27.23
CA VAL A 3 51.70 2.29 -27.34
C VAL A 3 51.18 3.09 -26.13
N GLN A 4 51.94 4.14 -25.77
CA GLN A 4 51.69 5.20 -24.79
C GLN A 4 50.57 6.19 -25.21
N ALA A 5 50.03 6.94 -24.25
CA ALA A 5 49.72 8.36 -24.44
C ALA A 5 49.88 9.13 -23.11
N GLN A 6 50.87 10.02 -23.08
CA GLN A 6 51.15 11.00 -22.02
C GLN A 6 50.35 12.28 -22.24
N PRO A 7 50.01 13.05 -21.19
CA PRO A 7 49.90 14.50 -21.29
C PRO A 7 51.22 15.16 -20.86
N VAL A 8 51.73 15.96 -21.80
CA VAL A 8 52.99 16.71 -21.79
C VAL A 8 52.92 17.85 -20.77
N MET A 9 53.88 17.89 -19.85
CA MET A 9 54.23 19.09 -19.07
C MET A 9 55.42 19.77 -19.77
N PRO A 10 55.42 21.10 -19.91
CA PRO A 10 56.53 21.82 -20.53
C PRO A 10 57.79 21.73 -19.67
N GLU A 11 58.85 21.33 -20.33
CA GLU A 11 60.25 21.39 -19.94
C GLU A 11 60.67 22.87 -19.87
N ASP A 12 61.10 23.35 -18.70
CA ASP A 12 62.31 24.19 -18.66
C ASP A 12 62.91 24.38 -17.27
N ALA A 13 64.23 24.27 -17.25
CA ALA A 13 65.21 24.77 -16.28
C ALA A 13 65.14 24.29 -14.81
N THR A 14 65.82 23.17 -14.57
CA THR A 14 66.54 22.95 -13.31
C THR A 14 67.69 23.95 -13.18
N THR A 15 67.64 24.81 -12.18
CA THR A 15 68.85 25.35 -11.53
C THR A 15 68.79 24.94 -10.06
N PRO A 16 69.83 24.30 -9.51
CA PRO A 16 69.88 24.08 -8.08
C PRO A 16 70.08 25.44 -7.42
N VAL A 17 69.02 25.98 -6.81
CA VAL A 17 69.19 27.04 -5.81
C VAL A 17 70.03 26.42 -4.72
N ALA A 18 71.28 26.84 -4.62
CA ALA A 18 72.16 26.52 -3.52
C ALA A 18 71.39 26.82 -2.23
N VAL A 19 71.09 25.77 -1.47
CA VAL A 19 70.65 25.92 -0.09
C VAL A 19 71.88 26.45 0.63
N ALA A 20 71.99 27.78 0.68
CA ALA A 20 72.92 28.44 1.56
C ALA A 20 72.46 28.10 2.97
N ASP A 21 73.10 27.10 3.55
CA ASP A 21 73.11 26.83 4.99
C ASP A 21 73.52 28.12 5.68
N THR A 22 72.53 28.98 5.94
CA THR A 22 72.70 30.19 6.72
C THR A 22 72.61 29.77 8.18
N HIS A 23 73.62 29.02 8.62
CA HIS A 23 73.97 29.01 10.03
C HIS A 23 74.41 30.45 10.34
N ALA A 24 73.53 31.22 10.95
CA ALA A 24 73.93 32.42 11.65
C ALA A 24 74.84 31.95 12.81
N THR A 25 76.15 31.89 12.55
CA THR A 25 77.15 31.70 13.58
C THR A 25 77.11 32.95 14.44
N THR A 26 76.52 32.83 15.64
CA THR A 26 76.69 33.84 16.67
C THR A 26 78.12 33.69 17.19
N GLU A 27 79.06 34.39 16.56
CA GLU A 27 80.36 34.62 17.18
C GLU A 27 80.14 35.59 18.34
N ALA A 28 80.05 35.04 19.54
CA ALA A 28 80.17 35.84 20.75
C ALA A 28 81.63 36.29 20.86
N ALA A 29 81.90 37.56 20.54
CA ALA A 29 83.17 38.20 20.85
C ALA A 29 83.34 38.27 22.37
N HIS A 30 84.04 37.28 22.95
CA HIS A 30 84.47 37.32 24.35
C HIS A 30 85.64 38.30 24.49
N GLY A 31 85.31 39.57 24.73
CA GLY A 31 86.25 40.60 25.18
C GLY A 31 86.24 40.70 26.70
N GLY A 32 87.30 40.18 27.33
CA GLY A 32 87.95 40.63 28.57
C GLY A 32 87.08 40.96 29.79
N GLU A 33 87.00 40.01 30.73
CA GLU A 33 87.45 40.11 32.14
C GLU A 33 86.86 38.93 32.92
N HIS A 34 87.71 37.93 33.20
CA HIS A 34 87.35 36.80 34.05
C HIS A 34 87.43 37.25 35.52
N GLU A 35 86.29 37.63 36.10
CA GLU A 35 86.07 37.45 37.53
C GLU A 35 85.31 36.12 37.73
N SER A 36 85.66 35.38 38.77
CA SER A 36 85.24 33.99 39.01
C SER A 36 83.72 33.82 39.08
N GLY A 37 83.09 33.33 38.01
CA GLY A 37 81.68 32.95 37.96
C GLY A 37 81.53 31.69 37.12
N GLY A 38 80.58 30.82 37.48
CA GLY A 38 80.42 29.49 36.88
C GLY A 38 79.98 29.54 35.41
N LEU A 39 79.61 28.38 34.84
CA LEU A 39 78.98 28.34 33.50
C LEU A 39 77.85 29.39 33.47
N PRO A 40 77.84 30.35 32.52
CA PRO A 40 76.95 31.52 32.56
C PRO A 40 75.44 31.18 32.56
N GLN A 41 75.08 29.93 32.24
CA GLN A 41 73.72 29.38 32.32
C GLN A 41 73.25 29.05 33.75
N PHE A 42 74.16 28.97 34.74
CA PHE A 42 73.86 28.69 36.16
C PHE A 42 73.93 29.94 37.05
N GLU A 43 74.05 31.13 36.47
CA GLU A 43 73.95 32.40 37.18
C GLU A 43 72.47 32.71 37.49
N PHE A 44 72.01 32.30 38.68
CA PHE A 44 70.61 32.42 39.14
C PHE A 44 70.10 33.87 39.28
N GLN A 45 70.97 34.86 39.15
CA GLN A 45 70.65 36.28 39.30
C GLN A 45 69.54 36.77 38.35
N HIS A 46 69.43 36.19 37.14
CA HIS A 46 68.39 36.56 36.15
C HIS A 46 67.18 35.62 36.12
N TRP A 47 67.24 34.48 36.80
CA TRP A 47 66.19 33.46 36.77
C TRP A 47 64.88 33.98 37.36
N PHE A 48 64.95 34.78 38.42
CA PHE A 48 63.76 35.36 39.04
C PHE A 48 62.99 36.29 38.08
N GLY A 49 63.71 37.17 37.37
CA GLY A 49 63.11 38.05 36.36
C GLY A 49 62.46 37.27 35.21
N GLN A 50 63.14 36.22 34.73
CA GLN A 50 62.62 35.35 33.68
C GLN A 50 61.35 34.60 34.12
N ILE A 51 61.34 34.07 35.35
CA ILE A 51 60.18 33.36 35.91
C ILE A 51 58.99 34.32 36.07
N VAL A 52 59.20 35.52 36.62
CA VAL A 52 58.14 36.52 36.78
C VAL A 52 57.57 36.93 35.41
N TYR A 53 58.44 37.13 34.41
CA TYR A 53 58.01 37.43 33.05
C TYR A 53 57.21 36.28 32.41
N LEU A 54 57.65 35.03 32.56
CA LEU A 54 56.93 33.86 32.07
C LEU A 54 55.58 33.68 32.76
N ILE A 55 55.49 33.90 34.07
CA ILE A 55 54.22 33.86 34.81
C ILE A 55 53.28 34.96 34.31
N PHE A 56 53.79 36.17 34.07
CA PHE A 56 52.98 37.26 33.52
C PHE A 56 52.44 36.90 32.14
N LEU A 57 53.29 36.42 31.23
CA LEU A 57 52.88 35.99 29.89
C LEU A 57 51.90 34.82 29.94
N PHE A 58 52.15 33.84 30.80
CA PHE A 58 51.27 32.70 31.02
C PHE A 58 49.91 33.14 31.55
N ALA A 59 49.85 34.08 32.50
CA ALA A 59 48.61 34.61 33.03
C ALA A 59 47.79 35.32 31.94
N VAL A 60 48.44 36.13 31.10
CA VAL A 60 47.79 36.80 29.95
C VAL A 60 47.24 35.76 28.96
N LEU A 61 48.04 34.75 28.60
CA LEU A 61 47.62 33.69 27.68
C LEU A 61 46.47 32.85 28.28
N TYR A 62 46.57 32.49 29.55
CA TYR A 62 45.55 31.76 30.29
C TYR A 62 44.22 32.53 30.31
N PHE A 63 44.27 33.84 30.57
CA PHE A 63 43.09 34.69 30.54
C PHE A 63 42.45 34.72 29.15
N LEU A 64 43.25 34.82 28.08
CA LEU A 64 42.76 34.80 26.71
C LEU A 64 42.09 33.46 26.36
N ILE A 65 42.70 32.34 26.75
CA ILE A 65 42.13 31.00 26.53
C ILE A 65 40.83 30.83 27.32
N SER A 66 40.85 31.16 28.60
CA SER A 66 39.71 31.01 29.51
C SER A 66 38.52 31.88 29.08
N LYS A 67 38.77 33.13 28.68
CA LYS A 67 37.71 34.09 28.39
C LYS A 67 37.25 34.13 26.94
N VAL A 68 38.08 33.71 25.97
CA VAL A 68 37.78 33.83 24.53
C VAL A 68 37.73 32.47 23.83
N PHE A 69 38.76 31.65 23.94
CA PHE A 69 38.83 30.39 23.17
C PHE A 69 37.92 29.29 23.75
N ALA A 70 37.97 29.08 25.06
CA ALA A 70 37.12 28.09 25.74
C ALA A 70 35.61 28.32 25.51
N PRO A 71 35.04 29.54 25.69
CA PRO A 71 33.61 29.76 25.43
C PRO A 71 33.24 29.63 23.96
N ARG A 72 34.14 29.97 23.02
CA ARG A 72 33.91 29.75 21.59
C ARG A 72 33.82 28.25 21.26
N MET A 73 34.73 27.44 21.78
CA MET A 73 34.69 25.97 21.59
C MET A 73 33.44 25.35 22.24
N ARG A 74 33.09 25.80 23.45
CA ARG A 74 31.86 25.37 24.14
C ARG A 74 30.62 25.62 23.27
N ARG A 75 30.52 26.81 22.67
CA ARG A 75 29.39 27.18 21.80
C ARG A 75 29.25 26.22 20.61
N VAL A 76 30.35 25.87 19.95
CA VAL A 76 30.33 24.93 18.81
C VAL A 76 29.88 23.54 19.24
N PHE A 77 30.35 23.05 20.39
CA PHE A 77 29.90 21.74 20.91
C PHE A 77 28.42 21.75 21.25
N ASP A 78 27.94 22.80 21.94
CA ASP A 78 26.54 22.93 22.32
C ASP A 78 25.63 23.05 21.08
N GLU A 79 26.05 23.80 20.06
CA GLU A 79 25.33 23.93 18.79
C GLU A 79 25.24 22.60 18.04
N ARG A 80 26.33 21.85 17.96
CA ARG A 80 26.34 20.52 17.35
C ARG A 80 25.47 19.54 18.13
N ALA A 81 25.58 19.52 19.45
CA ALA A 81 24.77 18.65 20.30
C ALA A 81 23.28 18.98 20.17
N SER A 82 22.93 20.26 20.18
CA SER A 82 21.56 20.74 19.97
C SER A 82 21.02 20.37 18.60
N THR A 83 21.81 20.56 17.55
CA THR A 83 21.43 20.22 16.17
C THR A 83 21.20 18.73 16.01
N ILE A 84 22.10 17.89 16.53
CA ILE A 84 21.96 16.43 16.49
C ILE A 84 20.74 15.99 17.30
N SER A 85 20.56 16.50 18.51
CA SER A 85 19.41 16.19 19.37
C SER A 85 18.10 16.54 18.66
N THR A 86 18.01 17.75 18.09
CA THR A 86 16.84 18.21 17.34
C THR A 86 16.59 17.32 16.13
N ALA A 87 17.61 17.04 15.33
CA ALA A 87 17.48 16.19 14.15
C ALA A 87 17.00 14.77 14.50
N VAL A 88 17.51 14.18 15.58
CA VAL A 88 17.08 12.85 16.06
C VAL A 88 15.64 12.89 16.55
N ASN A 89 15.24 13.93 17.29
CA ASN A 89 13.88 14.08 17.76
C ASN A 89 12.89 14.29 16.60
N THR A 90 13.23 15.15 15.65
CA THR A 90 12.44 15.34 14.42
C THR A 90 12.34 14.04 13.63
N ALA A 91 13.43 13.29 13.47
CA ALA A 91 13.40 12.01 12.77
C ALA A 91 12.50 10.99 13.47
N ARG A 92 12.52 10.91 14.81
CA ARG A 92 11.62 10.06 15.59
C ARG A 92 10.16 10.49 15.46
N GLN A 93 9.91 11.79 15.50
CA GLN A 93 8.57 12.34 15.33
C GLN A 93 8.01 12.00 13.94
N VAL A 94 8.78 12.28 12.88
CA VAL A 94 8.38 11.94 11.49
C VAL A 94 8.18 10.44 11.33
N GLN A 95 9.02 9.61 11.94
CA GLN A 95 8.85 8.16 11.92
C GLN A 95 7.55 7.72 12.62
N ALA A 96 7.23 8.31 13.78
CA ALA A 96 6.00 8.03 14.50
C ALA A 96 4.77 8.47 13.70
N GLU A 97 4.77 9.69 13.16
CA GLU A 97 3.70 10.21 12.31
C GLU A 97 3.49 9.36 11.06
N ALA A 98 4.58 8.92 10.40
CA ALA A 98 4.51 8.02 9.26
C ALA A 98 3.95 6.63 9.63
N ALA A 99 4.32 6.09 10.80
CA ALA A 99 3.79 4.83 11.29
C ALA A 99 2.29 4.92 11.61
N ASP A 100 1.85 6.01 12.23
CA ASP A 100 0.45 6.28 12.53
C ASP A 100 -0.38 6.45 11.26
N GLN A 101 0.12 7.20 10.28
CA GLN A 101 -0.53 7.35 8.97
C GLN A 101 -0.60 6.02 8.22
N ALA A 102 0.47 5.22 8.23
CA ALA A 102 0.47 3.91 7.62
C ALA A 102 -0.53 2.96 8.30
N ALA A 103 -0.65 3.01 9.63
CA ALA A 103 -1.61 2.23 10.38
C ALA A 103 -3.06 2.67 10.09
N ALA A 104 -3.32 3.98 9.99
CA ALA A 104 -4.61 4.54 9.63
C ALA A 104 -5.02 4.13 8.21
N ALA A 105 -4.12 4.31 7.22
CA ALA A 105 -4.37 3.90 5.84
C ALA A 105 -4.61 2.39 5.72
N LYS A 106 -3.86 1.56 6.46
CA LYS A 106 -4.10 0.12 6.50
C LYS A 106 -5.49 -0.21 7.07
N ARG A 107 -5.90 0.46 8.15
CA ARG A 107 -7.24 0.28 8.73
C ARG A 107 -8.34 0.67 7.74
N GLU A 108 -8.21 1.82 7.08
CA GLU A 108 -9.17 2.30 6.09
C GLU A 108 -9.31 1.32 4.91
N VAL A 109 -8.19 0.80 4.40
CA VAL A 109 -8.21 -0.20 3.32
C VAL A 109 -8.90 -1.49 3.76
N GLU A 110 -8.63 -1.99 4.96
CA GLU A 110 -9.27 -3.20 5.48
C GLU A 110 -10.78 -2.99 5.74
N GLU A 111 -11.17 -1.82 6.27
CA GLU A 111 -12.56 -1.45 6.45
C GLU A 111 -13.31 -1.33 5.11
N ALA A 112 -12.71 -0.66 4.12
CA ALA A 112 -13.27 -0.55 2.77
C ALA A 112 -13.42 -1.92 2.09
N ARG A 113 -12.46 -2.83 2.28
CA ARG A 113 -12.54 -4.22 1.79
C ARG A 113 -13.66 -4.99 2.48
N ALA A 114 -13.79 -4.86 3.80
CA ALA A 114 -14.86 -5.50 4.57
C ALA A 114 -16.24 -5.00 4.13
N ALA A 115 -16.39 -3.68 4.02
CA ALA A 115 -17.63 -3.04 3.55
C ALA A 115 -17.99 -3.46 2.11
N SER A 116 -17.00 -3.53 1.21
CA SER A 116 -17.21 -3.99 -0.17
C SER A 116 -17.71 -5.44 -0.21
N ARG A 117 -17.11 -6.34 0.59
CA ARG A 117 -17.54 -7.74 0.69
C ARG A 117 -18.95 -7.86 1.28
N ALA A 118 -19.25 -7.08 2.31
CA ALA A 118 -20.57 -7.04 2.92
C ALA A 118 -21.63 -6.56 1.92
N THR A 119 -21.36 -5.47 1.19
CA THR A 119 -22.25 -4.95 0.14
C THR A 119 -22.47 -5.96 -0.98
N ALA A 120 -21.41 -6.64 -1.45
CA ALA A 120 -21.52 -7.68 -2.47
C ALA A 120 -22.37 -8.87 -2.00
N ALA A 121 -22.18 -9.31 -0.75
CA ALA A 121 -22.98 -10.39 -0.17
C ALA A 121 -24.45 -9.98 -0.01
N ALA A 122 -24.72 -8.77 0.49
CA ALA A 122 -26.07 -8.23 0.62
C ALA A 122 -26.77 -8.08 -0.73
N ALA A 123 -26.06 -7.58 -1.75
CA ALA A 123 -26.59 -7.46 -3.11
C ALA A 123 -26.94 -8.85 -3.70
N LYS A 124 -26.05 -9.84 -3.53
CA LYS A 124 -26.32 -11.21 -3.98
C LYS A 124 -27.52 -11.83 -3.27
N ALA A 125 -27.65 -11.62 -1.96
CA ALA A 125 -28.78 -12.10 -1.17
C ALA A 125 -30.09 -11.49 -1.69
N ARG A 126 -30.14 -10.16 -1.86
CA ARG A 126 -31.31 -9.44 -2.40
C ARG A 126 -31.69 -9.92 -3.79
N VAL A 127 -30.73 -10.06 -4.71
CA VAL A 127 -31.00 -10.57 -6.06
C VAL A 127 -31.53 -11.99 -6.03
N THR A 128 -31.00 -12.84 -5.15
CA THR A 128 -31.46 -14.23 -5.00
C THR A 128 -32.89 -14.27 -4.45
N GLU A 129 -33.21 -13.44 -3.47
CA GLU A 129 -34.57 -13.31 -2.92
C GLU A 129 -35.55 -12.81 -3.98
N GLU A 130 -35.22 -11.74 -4.71
CA GLU A 130 -36.04 -11.21 -5.81
C GLU A 130 -36.24 -12.26 -6.92
N ALA A 131 -35.19 -13.02 -7.27
CA ALA A 131 -35.26 -14.08 -8.27
C ALA A 131 -36.17 -15.23 -7.82
N ASN A 132 -36.06 -15.66 -6.57
CA ASN A 132 -36.92 -16.71 -6.01
C ASN A 132 -38.39 -16.26 -5.94
N ALA A 133 -38.64 -15.01 -5.56
CA ALA A 133 -39.99 -14.45 -5.53
C ALA A 133 -40.62 -14.40 -6.95
N ARG A 134 -39.84 -13.97 -7.95
CA ARG A 134 -40.30 -13.98 -9.35
C ARG A 134 -40.53 -15.39 -9.86
N ALA A 135 -39.62 -16.32 -9.59
CA ALA A 135 -39.76 -17.73 -9.98
C ALA A 135 -41.04 -18.34 -9.38
N ALA A 136 -41.33 -18.07 -8.09
CA ALA A 136 -42.56 -18.54 -7.45
C ALA A 136 -43.83 -17.93 -8.07
N ALA A 137 -43.81 -16.64 -8.43
CA ALA A 137 -44.94 -15.98 -9.08
C ALA A 137 -45.20 -16.51 -10.51
N GLU A 138 -44.13 -16.73 -11.27
CA GLU A 138 -44.21 -17.32 -12.61
C GLU A 138 -44.70 -18.78 -12.54
N GLU A 139 -44.18 -19.57 -11.59
CA GLU A 139 -44.62 -20.96 -11.37
C GLU A 139 -46.11 -21.03 -11.04
N ALA A 140 -46.60 -20.12 -10.19
CA ALA A 140 -48.03 -20.01 -9.89
C ALA A 140 -48.87 -19.66 -11.13
N THR A 141 -48.36 -18.75 -11.97
CA THR A 141 -49.02 -18.35 -13.22
C THR A 141 -49.06 -19.50 -14.22
N VAL A 142 -47.96 -20.21 -14.40
CA VAL A 142 -47.86 -21.38 -15.27
C VAL A 142 -48.78 -22.50 -14.78
N SER A 143 -48.76 -22.79 -13.48
CA SER A 143 -49.66 -23.79 -12.87
C SER A 143 -51.14 -23.46 -13.09
N ALA A 144 -51.52 -22.19 -12.94
CA ALA A 144 -52.89 -21.75 -13.21
C ALA A 144 -53.28 -21.93 -14.68
N ARG A 145 -52.38 -21.61 -15.62
CA ARG A 145 -52.61 -21.83 -17.06
C ARG A 145 -52.71 -23.30 -17.43
N ILE A 146 -51.92 -24.16 -16.80
CA ILE A 146 -52.01 -25.62 -16.99
C ILE A 146 -53.39 -26.10 -16.51
N ALA A 147 -53.82 -25.72 -15.32
CA ALA A 147 -55.13 -26.10 -14.80
C ALA A 147 -56.30 -25.61 -15.68
N GLU A 148 -56.21 -24.38 -16.19
CA GLU A 148 -57.20 -23.84 -17.14
C GLU A 148 -57.22 -24.63 -18.46
N ALA A 149 -56.05 -24.94 -19.00
CA ALA A 149 -55.93 -25.74 -20.22
C ALA A 149 -56.46 -27.17 -20.03
N GLU A 150 -56.16 -27.81 -18.90
CA GLU A 150 -56.69 -29.14 -18.55
C GLU A 150 -58.22 -29.13 -18.46
N ALA A 151 -58.80 -28.10 -17.83
CA ALA A 151 -60.25 -27.93 -17.76
C ALA A 151 -60.87 -27.73 -19.16
N ALA A 152 -60.25 -26.93 -20.02
CA ALA A 152 -60.69 -26.71 -21.39
C ALA A 152 -60.61 -27.99 -22.26
N ILE A 153 -59.53 -28.77 -22.10
CA ILE A 153 -59.35 -30.07 -22.75
C ILE A 153 -60.43 -31.05 -22.27
N ALA A 154 -60.68 -31.14 -20.96
CA ALA A 154 -61.73 -32.00 -20.41
C ALA A 154 -63.11 -31.65 -20.96
N LYS A 155 -63.46 -30.35 -21.00
CA LYS A 155 -64.71 -29.88 -21.58
C LYS A 155 -64.85 -30.23 -23.07
N THR A 156 -63.78 -30.05 -23.84
CA THR A 156 -63.75 -30.36 -25.27
C THR A 156 -63.89 -31.87 -25.51
N ARG A 157 -63.22 -32.69 -24.70
CA ARG A 157 -63.34 -34.15 -24.71
C ARG A 157 -64.79 -34.57 -24.42
N ASP A 158 -65.40 -34.03 -23.38
CA ASP A 158 -66.77 -34.41 -22.98
C ASP A 158 -67.80 -34.01 -24.05
N ALA A 159 -67.62 -32.84 -24.67
CA ALA A 159 -68.43 -32.41 -25.81
C ALA A 159 -68.23 -33.34 -27.03
N ALA A 160 -66.98 -33.70 -27.35
CA ALA A 160 -66.69 -34.64 -28.44
C ALA A 160 -67.29 -36.03 -28.18
N MET A 161 -67.19 -36.56 -26.96
CA MET A 161 -67.79 -37.84 -26.59
C MET A 161 -69.31 -37.83 -26.68
N THR A 162 -69.95 -36.70 -26.36
CA THR A 162 -71.40 -36.51 -26.56
C THR A 162 -71.77 -36.57 -28.05
N ASN A 163 -71.00 -35.88 -28.91
CA ASN A 163 -71.21 -35.91 -30.36
C ASN A 163 -70.99 -37.34 -30.93
N VAL A 164 -69.97 -38.06 -30.44
CA VAL A 164 -69.73 -39.46 -30.83
C VAL A 164 -70.90 -40.35 -30.46
N SER A 165 -71.47 -40.21 -29.25
CA SER A 165 -72.65 -40.98 -28.84
C SER A 165 -73.88 -40.70 -29.70
N SER A 166 -74.07 -39.44 -30.15
CA SER A 166 -75.13 -39.09 -31.09
C SER A 166 -74.91 -39.74 -32.45
N ILE A 167 -73.71 -39.58 -33.03
CA ILE A 167 -73.35 -40.17 -34.32
C ILE A 167 -73.48 -41.69 -34.29
N ALA A 168 -73.07 -42.34 -33.20
CA ALA A 168 -73.21 -43.79 -33.02
C ALA A 168 -74.69 -44.22 -32.99
N SER A 169 -75.55 -43.47 -32.31
CA SER A 169 -77.00 -43.73 -32.25
C SER A 169 -77.65 -43.54 -33.62
N ASP A 170 -77.34 -42.45 -34.32
CA ASP A 170 -77.84 -42.16 -35.66
C ASP A 170 -77.39 -43.23 -36.68
N THR A 171 -76.12 -43.64 -36.60
CA THR A 171 -75.54 -44.68 -37.47
C THR A 171 -76.18 -46.04 -37.18
N ALA A 172 -76.36 -46.41 -35.90
CA ALA A 172 -77.02 -47.65 -35.53
C ALA A 172 -78.48 -47.70 -36.01
N ALA A 173 -79.23 -46.59 -35.86
CA ALA A 173 -80.60 -46.48 -36.35
C ALA A 173 -80.68 -46.64 -37.88
N ALA A 174 -79.78 -45.98 -38.62
CA ALA A 174 -79.71 -46.08 -40.08
C ALA A 174 -79.36 -47.51 -40.55
N ILE A 175 -78.47 -48.20 -39.85
CA ILE A 175 -78.13 -49.61 -40.13
C ILE A 175 -79.34 -50.52 -39.90
N VAL A 176 -80.06 -50.37 -38.79
CA VAL A 176 -81.26 -51.17 -38.47
C VAL A 176 -82.38 -50.92 -39.48
N GLU A 177 -82.61 -49.67 -39.87
CA GLU A 177 -83.59 -49.30 -40.89
C GLU A 177 -83.27 -49.98 -42.23
N ARG A 178 -82.00 -49.96 -42.65
CA ARG A 178 -81.54 -50.61 -43.88
C ARG A 178 -81.69 -52.14 -43.86
N LEU A 179 -81.53 -52.78 -42.69
CA LEU A 179 -81.62 -54.23 -42.54
C LEU A 179 -83.07 -54.74 -42.39
N THR A 180 -83.92 -53.98 -41.70
CA THR A 180 -85.28 -54.43 -41.31
C THR A 180 -86.40 -53.75 -42.09
N GLY A 181 -86.10 -52.67 -42.82
CA GLY A 181 -87.07 -51.88 -43.58
C GLY A 181 -87.95 -50.96 -42.72
N LYS A 182 -87.72 -50.90 -41.40
CA LYS A 182 -88.38 -49.97 -40.48
C LYS A 182 -87.34 -49.32 -39.56
N ALA A 183 -87.42 -48.01 -39.41
CA ALA A 183 -86.57 -47.29 -38.46
C ALA A 183 -86.96 -47.64 -37.00
N PRO A 184 -85.99 -47.96 -36.12
CA PRO A 184 -86.24 -48.07 -34.69
C PRO A 184 -86.59 -46.71 -34.10
N SER A 185 -87.30 -46.68 -32.97
CA SER A 185 -87.59 -45.40 -32.32
C SER A 185 -86.30 -44.77 -31.76
N ALA A 186 -86.22 -43.44 -31.74
CA ALA A 186 -85.05 -42.72 -31.22
C ALA A 186 -84.73 -43.08 -29.75
N ALA A 187 -85.77 -43.41 -28.96
CA ALA A 187 -85.62 -43.85 -27.58
C ALA A 187 -84.94 -45.23 -27.47
N GLU A 188 -85.30 -46.18 -28.33
CA GLU A 188 -84.71 -47.53 -28.36
C GLU A 188 -83.26 -47.51 -28.84
N ALA A 189 -82.96 -46.74 -29.89
CA ALA A 189 -81.60 -46.59 -30.41
C ALA A 189 -80.66 -45.95 -29.36
N THR A 190 -81.10 -44.89 -28.69
CA THR A 190 -80.32 -44.22 -27.65
C THR A 190 -80.10 -45.11 -26.42
N ALA A 191 -81.11 -45.88 -26.01
CA ALA A 191 -81.01 -46.79 -24.88
C ALA A 191 -80.04 -47.95 -25.16
N ALA A 192 -80.05 -48.50 -26.38
CA ALA A 192 -79.14 -49.57 -26.78
C ALA A 192 -77.67 -49.11 -26.83
N VAL A 193 -77.40 -47.91 -27.39
CA VAL A 193 -76.04 -47.36 -27.44
C VAL A 193 -75.50 -47.02 -26.05
N LYS A 194 -76.35 -46.49 -25.15
CA LYS A 194 -75.96 -46.25 -23.75
C LYS A 194 -75.74 -47.53 -22.94
N GLY A 195 -76.48 -48.61 -23.23
CA GLY A 195 -76.34 -49.88 -22.52
C GLY A 195 -75.15 -50.74 -22.97
N ALA A 196 -74.53 -50.38 -24.11
CA ALA A 196 -73.37 -51.08 -24.68
C ALA A 196 -72.01 -50.43 -24.36
N ALA A 197 -72.02 -49.21 -23.80
CA ALA A 197 -70.83 -48.48 -23.34
C ALA A 197 -70.58 -48.75 -21.84
#